data_AF-W4EIM6-F1
#
_entry.id   AF-W4EIM6-F1
#
_cell.length_a   1.000
_cell.length_b   1.000
_cell.length_c   1.000
_cell.angle_alpha   90.00
_cell.angle_beta   90.00
_cell.angle_gamma   90.00
#
_symmetry.space_group_name_H-M   'P 1'
#
loop_
_entity.id
_entity.type
_entity.pdbx_description
1 polymer ?
#
loop_
_entity_poly.entity_id
_entity_poly.type
_entity_poly.pdbx_seq_one_letter_code
_entity_poly.pdbx_strand_id
1 'polypeptide(L)'
;MLVPVPVSDVRLSERGFNQAERLAEVVSLRRGIPQLPLLVRTHHTAKQSFKSRRERLADMKHAFAGNIDSAVLQSLKEHLHSRATHQLEQRPLQIIIVDDIYTTGSTIRACAEALQQLCRSQNCLAEIYSLTWARS
;
A
#
# COMPACT_ATOMS: atom_id res chain seq x y z
N MET A 1 -5.54 0.47 -9.93
CA MET A 1 -5.80 1.44 -8.85
C MET A 1 -4.48 1.91 -8.25
N LEU A 2 -4.47 3.07 -7.60
CA LEU A 2 -3.32 3.64 -6.89
C LEU A 2 -3.45 3.34 -5.39
N VAL A 3 -2.34 2.96 -4.76
CA VAL A 3 -2.26 2.76 -3.31
C VAL A 3 -1.03 3.50 -2.79
N PRO A 4 -1.18 4.60 -2.05
CA PRO A 4 -0.05 5.32 -1.48
C PRO A 4 0.56 4.54 -0.31
N VAL A 5 1.89 4.60 -0.18
CA VAL A 5 2.58 4.05 0.99
C VAL A 5 2.23 4.89 2.24
N PRO A 6 1.77 4.28 3.34
CA PRO A 6 1.47 5.03 4.55
C PRO A 6 2.75 5.45 5.29
N VAL A 7 2.74 6.67 5.79
CA VAL A 7 3.79 7.20 6.68
C VAL A 7 3.45 6.89 8.15
N SER A 8 4.42 7.02 9.05
CA SER A 8 4.17 6.94 10.49
C SER A 8 3.49 8.22 11.00
N ASP A 9 2.76 8.12 12.11
CA ASP A 9 2.15 9.29 12.77
C ASP A 9 3.15 10.40 13.07
N VAL A 10 4.37 10.04 13.48
CA VAL A 10 5.47 10.99 13.71
C VAL A 10 5.80 11.76 12.44
N ARG A 11 5.93 11.07 11.30
CA ARG A 11 6.23 11.74 10.02
C ARG A 11 5.03 12.55 9.54
N LEU A 12 3.81 12.07 9.79
CA LEU A 12 2.59 12.78 9.42
C LEU A 12 2.46 14.07 10.23
N SER A 13 2.77 14.06 11.53
CA SER A 13 2.73 15.26 12.37
C SER A 13 3.86 16.24 12.02
N GLU A 14 5.07 15.76 11.75
CA GLU A 14 6.21 16.59 11.34
C GLU A 14 5.97 17.31 10.00
N ARG A 15 5.41 16.58 9.02
CA ARG A 15 5.26 17.07 7.64
C ARG A 15 3.89 17.72 7.41
N GLY A 16 2.89 17.42 8.23
CA GLY A 16 1.49 17.83 8.06
C GLY A 16 0.72 17.07 6.97
N PHE A 17 1.38 16.22 6.17
CA PHE A 17 0.78 15.44 5.09
C PHE A 17 1.63 14.23 4.68
N ASN A 18 1.00 13.26 4.02
CA ASN A 18 1.68 12.14 3.35
C ASN A 18 1.98 12.48 1.88
N GLN A 19 3.26 12.59 1.52
CA GLN A 19 3.72 12.94 0.17
C GLN A 19 3.23 11.95 -0.89
N ALA A 20 3.33 10.65 -0.61
CA ALA A 20 2.92 9.59 -1.51
C ALA A 20 1.40 9.63 -1.77
N GLU A 21 0.62 9.96 -0.75
CA GLU A 21 -0.82 10.15 -0.86
C GLU A 21 -1.17 11.35 -1.75
N ARG A 22 -0.52 12.50 -1.54
CA ARG A 22 -0.73 13.70 -2.37
C ARG A 22 -0.34 13.45 -3.84
N LEU A 23 0.75 12.72 -4.07
CA LEU A 23 1.15 12.34 -5.42
C LEU A 23 0.12 11.42 -6.09
N ALA A 24 -0.33 10.38 -5.36
CA ALA A 24 -1.38 9.48 -5.85
C ALA A 24 -2.67 10.23 -6.16
N GLU A 25 -3.04 11.21 -5.35
CA GLU A 25 -4.26 12.01 -5.52
C GLU A 25 -4.23 12.82 -6.82
N VAL A 26 -3.11 13.49 -7.10
CA VAL A 26 -2.96 14.23 -8.36
C VAL A 26 -3.02 13.30 -9.57
N VAL A 27 -2.38 12.13 -9.50
CA VAL A 27 -2.42 11.14 -10.59
C VAL A 27 -3.83 10.57 -10.77
N SER A 28 -4.51 10.26 -9.67
CA SER A 28 -5.89 9.78 -9.63
C SER A 28 -6.82 10.76 -10.35
N LEU A 29 -6.79 12.03 -9.94
CA LEU A 29 -7.62 13.09 -10.53
C LEU A 29 -7.34 13.32 -12.01
N ARG A 30 -6.07 13.32 -12.43
CA ARG A 30 -5.70 13.57 -13.83
C ARG A 30 -5.96 12.40 -14.77
N ARG A 31 -5.98 11.17 -14.26
CA ARG A 31 -6.08 9.95 -15.08
C ARG A 31 -7.38 9.18 -14.88
N GLY A 32 -8.23 9.59 -13.94
CA GLY A 32 -9.43 8.84 -13.57
C GLY A 32 -9.13 7.45 -13.00
N ILE A 33 -7.95 7.27 -12.39
CA ILE A 33 -7.55 5.98 -11.78
C ILE A 33 -7.92 6.03 -10.30
N PRO A 34 -8.72 5.08 -9.78
CA PRO A 34 -9.13 5.11 -8.39
C PRO A 34 -7.93 4.97 -7.45
N GLN A 35 -7.97 5.73 -6.36
CA GLN A 35 -7.02 5.65 -5.24
C GLN A 35 -7.73 5.10 -4.01
N LEU A 36 -7.12 4.14 -3.32
CA LEU A 36 -7.62 3.60 -2.06
C LEU A 36 -6.48 3.46 -1.03
N PRO A 37 -6.71 3.78 0.25
CA PRO A 37 -5.73 3.61 1.32
C PRO A 37 -5.70 2.16 1.81
N LEU A 38 -5.36 1.22 0.91
CA LEU A 38 -5.39 -0.23 1.19
C LEU A 38 -4.27 -0.71 2.12
N LEU A 39 -3.35 0.18 2.51
CA LEU A 39 -2.24 -0.11 3.40
C LEU A 39 -2.30 0.75 4.64
N VAL A 40 -1.98 0.13 5.78
CA VAL A 40 -1.68 0.82 7.03
C VAL A 40 -0.27 0.47 7.48
N ARG A 41 0.38 1.40 8.19
CA ARG A 41 1.66 1.13 8.85
C ARG A 41 1.38 0.53 10.21
N THR A 42 2.02 -0.58 10.57
CA THR A 42 1.80 -1.22 11.86
C THR A 42 2.61 -0.50 12.95
N HIS A 43 1.97 -0.26 14.11
CA HIS A 43 2.58 0.39 15.27
C HIS A 43 3.27 -0.60 16.22
N HIS A 44 3.94 -1.65 15.71
CA HIS A 44 4.70 -2.56 16.56
C HIS A 44 6.18 -2.16 16.66
N THR A 45 6.44 -1.06 17.36
CA THR A 45 7.75 -0.84 18.01
C THR A 45 7.61 -0.98 19.52
N ALA A 46 7.37 -2.21 19.98
CA ALA A 46 7.74 -2.56 21.35
C ALA A 46 9.29 -2.60 21.42
N LYS A 47 9.88 -1.61 22.12
CA LYS A 47 11.29 -1.47 22.59
C LYS A 47 12.36 -2.20 21.76
N GLN A 48 13.10 -1.45 20.94
CA GLN A 48 14.17 -1.93 20.05
C GLN A 48 15.56 -2.09 20.71
N SER A 49 15.70 -2.00 22.03
CA SER A 49 17.02 -1.96 22.68
C SER A 49 17.79 -3.29 22.74
N PHE A 50 17.21 -4.41 22.28
CA PHE A 50 17.84 -5.75 22.40
C PHE A 50 17.82 -6.63 21.13
N LYS A 51 17.38 -6.14 19.96
CA LYS A 51 17.16 -7.00 18.78
C LYS A 51 18.37 -7.12 17.83
N SER A 52 18.67 -8.36 17.45
CA SER A 52 19.69 -8.77 16.48
C SER A 52 19.39 -8.31 15.04
N ARG A 53 20.40 -8.35 14.17
CA ARG A 53 20.26 -8.03 12.72
C ARG A 53 19.18 -8.86 12.02
N ARG A 54 18.97 -10.11 12.45
CA ARG A 54 17.99 -11.03 11.87
C ARG A 54 16.56 -10.66 12.29
N GLU A 55 16.38 -10.21 13.52
CA GLU A 55 15.10 -9.71 14.04
C GLU A 55 14.70 -8.38 13.40
N ARG A 56 15.67 -7.50 13.12
CA ARG A 56 15.42 -6.26 12.35
C ARG A 56 14.92 -6.51 10.92
N LEU A 57 15.41 -7.57 10.28
CA LEU A 57 14.96 -7.99 8.94
C LEU A 57 13.53 -8.59 8.96
N ALA A 58 13.17 -9.29 10.05
CA ALA A 58 11.82 -9.82 10.25
C ALA A 58 10.82 -8.71 10.63
N ASP A 59 11.22 -7.74 11.44
CA ASP A 59 10.38 -6.61 11.85
C ASP A 59 9.97 -5.74 10.65
N MET A 60 10.85 -5.55 9.64
CA MET A 60 10.48 -4.83 8.41
C MET A 60 9.41 -5.56 7.58
N LYS A 61 9.36 -6.90 7.61
CA LYS A 61 8.31 -7.67 6.90
C LYS A 61 6.91 -7.42 7.47
N HIS A 62 6.82 -6.91 8.70
CA HIS A 62 5.55 -6.61 9.35
C HIS A 62 5.29 -5.12 9.48
N ALA A 63 6.10 -4.24 8.87
CA ALA A 63 5.94 -2.79 8.97
C ALA A 63 4.64 -2.26 8.35
N PHE A 64 4.01 -3.06 7.48
CA PHE A 64 2.77 -2.72 6.79
C PHE A 64 1.78 -3.87 6.87
N ALA A 65 0.50 -3.54 6.87
CA ALA A 65 -0.60 -4.48 6.80
C ALA A 65 -1.69 -3.95 5.85
N GLY A 66 -2.55 -4.86 5.38
CA GLY A 66 -3.76 -4.46 4.66
C GLY A 66 -4.69 -3.65 5.56
N ASN A 67 -5.27 -2.59 5.03
CA ASN A 67 -6.27 -1.81 5.75
C ASN A 67 -7.58 -2.59 5.84
N ILE A 68 -7.97 -2.96 7.06
CA ILE A 68 -9.18 -3.75 7.35
C ILE A 68 -10.36 -2.88 7.78
N ASP A 69 -10.24 -1.56 7.70
CA ASP A 69 -11.36 -0.64 7.91
C ASP A 69 -12.53 -1.01 7.00
N SER A 70 -13.74 -1.09 7.57
CA SER A 70 -14.92 -1.60 6.87
C SER A 70 -15.32 -0.74 5.67
N ALA A 71 -15.14 0.59 5.76
CA ALA A 71 -15.42 1.49 4.64
C ALA A 71 -14.40 1.30 3.50
N VAL A 72 -13.12 1.11 3.84
CA VAL A 72 -12.08 0.83 2.83
C VAL A 72 -12.32 -0.51 2.13
N LEU A 73 -12.65 -1.56 2.89
CA LEU A 73 -12.98 -2.87 2.32
C LEU A 73 -14.24 -2.81 1.45
N GLN A 74 -15.23 -2.01 1.85
CA GLN A 74 -16.44 -1.80 1.06
C GLN A 74 -16.12 -1.13 -0.28
N SER A 75 -15.31 -0.06 -0.30
CA SER A 75 -14.88 0.59 -1.54
C SER A 75 -14.05 -0.35 -2.44
N LEU A 76 -13.21 -1.21 -1.85
CA LEU A 76 -12.48 -2.22 -2.61
C LEU A 76 -13.45 -3.23 -3.25
N LYS A 77 -14.45 -3.71 -2.51
CA LYS A 77 -15.48 -4.62 -3.04
C LYS A 77 -16.26 -3.97 -4.16
N GLU A 78 -16.72 -2.73 -4.00
CA GLU A 78 -17.42 -1.99 -5.06
C GLU A 78 -16.59 -1.88 -6.34
N HIS A 79 -15.29 -1.62 -6.21
CA HIS A 79 -14.38 -1.62 -7.34
C HIS A 79 -14.21 -2.99 -7.99
N LEU A 80 -14.19 -4.08 -7.22
CA LEU A 80 -14.14 -5.44 -7.75
C LEU A 80 -15.44 -5.81 -8.49
N HIS A 81 -16.60 -5.42 -7.95
CA HIS A 81 -17.89 -5.66 -8.62
C HIS A 81 -18.03 -4.87 -9.92
N SER A 82 -17.55 -3.63 -9.99
CA SER A 82 -17.59 -2.88 -11.26
C SER A 82 -16.72 -3.56 -12.33
N ARG A 83 -15.54 -4.08 -11.96
CA ARG A 83 -14.71 -4.89 -12.87
C ARG A 83 -15.43 -6.14 -13.36
N ALA A 84 -16.21 -6.78 -12.50
CA ALA A 84 -17.01 -7.93 -12.86
C ALA A 84 -18.02 -7.64 -13.95
N THR A 85 -18.78 -6.55 -13.79
CA THR A 85 -19.72 -6.08 -14.82
C THR A 85 -19.04 -5.75 -16.16
N HIS A 86 -17.76 -5.41 -16.14
CA HIS A 86 -16.95 -5.13 -17.34
C HIS A 86 -16.19 -6.34 -17.90
N GLN A 87 -16.51 -7.58 -17.48
CA GLN A 87 -15.86 -8.82 -17.91
C GLN A 87 -14.34 -8.87 -17.62
N LEU A 88 -13.89 -8.16 -16.58
CA LEU A 88 -12.49 -8.13 -16.14
C LEU A 88 -12.23 -9.03 -14.93
N GLU A 89 -13.18 -9.92 -14.57
CA GLU A 89 -13.11 -10.81 -13.40
C GLU A 89 -11.89 -11.73 -13.42
N GLN A 90 -11.58 -12.25 -14.59
CA GLN A 90 -10.47 -13.20 -14.79
C GLN A 90 -9.11 -12.50 -14.81
N ARG A 91 -9.07 -11.16 -14.85
CA ARG A 91 -7.82 -10.40 -14.86
C ARG A 91 -7.46 -9.98 -13.44
N PRO A 92 -6.18 -10.15 -13.03
CA PRO A 92 -5.74 -9.70 -11.73
C PRO A 92 -5.97 -8.20 -11.53
N LEU A 93 -6.22 -7.83 -10.28
CA LEU A 93 -6.32 -6.45 -9.84
C LEU A 93 -4.96 -5.77 -9.99
N GLN A 94 -4.86 -4.84 -10.94
CA GLN A 94 -3.63 -4.07 -11.12
C GLN A 94 -3.57 -2.95 -10.08
N ILE A 95 -2.55 -3.03 -9.24
CA ILE A 95 -2.28 -2.10 -8.15
C ILE A 95 -0.95 -1.41 -8.42
N ILE A 96 -0.93 -0.09 -8.34
CA ILE A 96 0.29 0.71 -8.41
C ILE A 96 0.54 1.29 -7.01
N ILE A 97 1.60 0.83 -6.36
CA ILE A 97 2.09 1.41 -5.12
C ILE A 97 2.77 2.74 -5.45
N VAL A 98 2.37 3.81 -4.77
CA VAL A 98 2.97 5.14 -4.94
C VAL A 98 3.83 5.43 -3.71
N ASP A 99 5.11 5.74 -3.93
CA ASP A 99 6.05 6.14 -2.87
C ASP A 99 6.91 7.33 -3.35
N ASP A 100 7.43 8.13 -2.43
CA ASP A 100 8.18 9.34 -2.80
C ASP A 100 9.60 9.02 -3.29
N ILE A 101 10.30 8.09 -2.64
CA ILE A 101 11.71 7.75 -2.97
C ILE A 101 11.94 6.24 -2.97
N TYR A 102 12.55 5.73 -4.04
CA TYR A 102 13.04 4.35 -4.10
C TYR A 102 14.48 4.24 -3.61
N THR A 103 14.74 3.26 -2.73
CA THR A 103 16.09 2.92 -2.26
C THR A 103 16.38 1.43 -2.42
N THR A 104 16.34 0.64 -1.34
CA THR A 104 16.61 -0.81 -1.35
C THR A 104 15.42 -1.65 -1.82
N GLY A 105 14.27 -1.01 -2.07
CA GLY A 105 13.01 -1.67 -2.39
C GLY A 105 12.37 -2.43 -1.23
N SER A 106 12.90 -2.34 0.01
CA SER A 106 12.32 -3.05 1.16
C SER A 106 10.91 -2.57 1.49
N THR A 107 10.66 -1.27 1.44
CA THR A 107 9.32 -0.68 1.64
C THR A 107 8.33 -1.24 0.61
N ILE A 108 8.64 -1.13 -0.68
CA ILE A 108 7.78 -1.62 -1.76
C ILE A 108 7.50 -3.12 -1.63
N ARG A 109 8.52 -3.93 -1.31
CA ARG A 109 8.33 -5.37 -1.12
C ARG A 109 7.39 -5.69 0.06
N ALA A 110 7.57 -5.04 1.20
CA ALA A 110 6.70 -5.24 2.36
C ALA A 110 5.25 -4.78 2.08
N CYS A 111 5.08 -3.64 1.42
CA CYS A 111 3.77 -3.17 0.96
C CYS A 111 3.12 -4.15 -0.02
N ALA A 112 3.89 -4.69 -0.98
CA ALA A 112 3.39 -5.65 -1.94
C ALA A 112 2.95 -6.97 -1.26
N GLU A 113 3.72 -7.48 -0.31
CA GLU A 113 3.35 -8.67 0.48
C GLU A 113 2.03 -8.46 1.25
N ALA A 114 1.88 -7.31 1.91
CA ALA A 114 0.65 -6.95 2.63
C ALA A 114 -0.57 -6.83 1.70
N LEU A 115 -0.41 -6.22 0.52
CA LEU A 115 -1.48 -6.10 -0.47
C LEU A 115 -1.87 -7.46 -1.06
N GLN A 116 -0.90 -8.33 -1.35
CA GLN A 116 -1.19 -9.69 -1.80
C GLN A 116 -2.02 -10.47 -0.78
N GLN A 117 -1.72 -10.32 0.51
CA GLN A 117 -2.50 -10.95 1.59
C GLN A 117 -3.92 -10.39 1.68
N LEU A 118 -4.07 -9.06 1.61
CA LEU A 118 -5.38 -8.40 1.60
C LEU A 118 -6.23 -8.84 0.40
N CYS A 119 -5.67 -8.83 -0.80
CA CYS A 119 -6.39 -9.24 -2.01
C CYS A 119 -6.85 -10.70 -1.94
N ARG A 120 -5.98 -11.61 -1.47
CA ARG A 120 -6.36 -13.02 -1.24
C ARG A 120 -7.50 -13.16 -0.24
N SER A 121 -7.51 -12.38 0.84
CA SER A 121 -8.63 -12.42 1.81
C SER A 121 -9.94 -11.89 1.23
N GLN A 122 -9.88 -11.06 0.19
CA GLN A 122 -11.03 -10.60 -0.59
C GLN A 122 -11.30 -11.47 -1.83
N ASN A 123 -10.71 -12.67 -1.92
CA ASN A 123 -10.84 -13.60 -3.03
C ASN A 123 -10.50 -12.99 -4.41
N CYS A 124 -9.48 -12.12 -4.47
CA CYS A 124 -8.99 -11.54 -5.72
C CYS A 124 -7.47 -11.72 -5.88
N LEU A 125 -7.04 -11.92 -7.12
CA LEU A 125 -5.61 -11.91 -7.48
C LEU A 125 -5.17 -10.47 -7.75
N ALA A 126 -3.92 -10.14 -7.43
CA ALA A 126 -3.36 -8.82 -7.67
C ALA A 126 -2.02 -8.88 -8.39
N GLU A 127 -1.85 -7.96 -9.35
CA GLU A 127 -0.57 -7.62 -9.96
C GLU A 127 -0.10 -6.29 -9.39
N ILE A 128 1.10 -6.26 -8.84
CA ILE A 128 1.61 -5.11 -8.09
C ILE A 128 2.77 -4.47 -8.85
N TYR A 129 2.62 -3.18 -9.11
CA TYR A 129 3.59 -2.30 -9.73
C TYR A 129 3.96 -1.20 -8.73
N SER A 130 5.06 -0.49 -8.97
CA SER A 130 5.46 0.66 -8.16
C SER A 130 5.77 1.88 -9.01
N LEU A 131 5.25 3.04 -8.61
CA LEU A 131 5.60 4.35 -9.14
C LEU A 131 6.34 5.11 -8.05
N THR A 132 7.63 5.37 -8.27
CA THR A 132 8.53 5.98 -7.28
C THR A 132 9.54 6.88 -7.95
N TRP A 133 10.05 7.90 -7.25
CA TRP A 133 11.20 8.63 -7.76
C TRP A 133 12.47 7.82 -7.54
N ALA A 134 13.16 7.48 -8.63
CA ALA A 134 14.47 6.84 -8.55
C ALA A 134 15.53 7.92 -8.30
N ARG A 135 16.28 7.79 -7.21
CA ARG A 135 17.52 8.53 -7.03
C ARG A 135 18.64 7.78 -7.77
N SER A 136 19.17 8.38 -8.84
CA SER A 136 20.43 7.94 -9.48
C SER A 136 21.64 8.27 -8.63
#